data_AF-A0A7J4KAH9-F1
#
_entry.id   AF-A0A7J4KAH9-F1
#
_cell.length_a   1.000
_cell.length_b   1.000
_cell.length_c   1.000
_cell.angle_alpha   90.00
_cell.angle_beta   90.00
_cell.angle_gamma   90.00
#
_symmetry.space_group_name_H-M   'P 1'
#
loop_
_entity.id
_entity.type
_entity.pdbx_description
1 polymer ?
#
loop_
_entity_poly.entity_id
_entity_poly.type
_entity_poly.pdbx_seq_one_letter_code
_entity_poly.pdbx_strand_id
1 'polypeptide(L)'
;SRTSEQGLEILRGKSGIGELVLLHVITRAEDREELEQGIQGAYAQLQYLGRTVDDGRIRVRLLLRFGRPAEMICAMAVEEQVTLIVLPRFGASDFIKSLPIGSTAFDVAKKAKTPVCLLYPDIRLEVITRELDEAEFPLAREVWLHYHQQTGDPATDRIFGVFVEGMLACVARCRRHPDGLEVDGVFTLDDFRGRGYARIVMTALVEACGNEDLYMHSTTELVTFYGQYEFVPISESELPATIKARFDFAMGEMQGSNVQPMKRAADPR
;
A
#
# COMPACT_ATOMS: atom_id res chain seq x y z
N SER A 1 5.19 15.08 -4.15
CA SER A 1 4.32 13.92 -3.86
C SER A 1 2.88 14.36 -3.91
N ARG A 2 1.93 13.44 -4.12
CA ARG A 2 0.49 13.76 -4.14
C ARG A 2 0.04 14.53 -2.89
N THR A 3 0.57 14.17 -1.71
CA THR A 3 0.28 14.86 -0.45
C THR A 3 0.76 16.31 -0.42
N SER A 4 1.91 16.61 -1.02
CA SER A 4 2.40 17.99 -1.16
C SER A 4 1.55 18.80 -2.13
N GLU A 5 1.09 18.17 -3.22
CA GLU A 5 0.24 18.81 -4.24
C GLU A 5 -1.13 19.18 -3.65
N GLN A 6 -1.78 18.25 -2.95
CA GLN A 6 -3.02 18.51 -2.20
C GLN A 6 -2.81 19.55 -1.09
N GLY A 7 -1.68 19.50 -0.38
CA GLY A 7 -1.34 20.50 0.63
C GLY A 7 -1.23 21.91 0.03
N LEU A 8 -0.70 22.00 -1.19
CA LEU A 8 -0.58 23.25 -1.92
C LEU A 8 -1.95 23.79 -2.37
N GLU A 9 -2.90 22.92 -2.74
CA GLU A 9 -4.29 23.32 -3.01
C GLU A 9 -4.98 23.95 -1.80
N ILE A 10 -4.70 23.48 -0.57
CA ILE A 10 -5.24 24.08 0.67
C ILE A 10 -4.75 25.52 0.85
N LEU A 11 -3.53 25.82 0.40
CA LEU A 11 -2.95 27.17 0.46
C LEU A 11 -3.49 28.09 -0.63
N ARG A 12 -4.03 27.53 -1.72
CA ARG A 12 -4.59 28.31 -2.83
C ARG A 12 -5.78 29.14 -2.34
N GLY A 13 -5.78 30.43 -2.68
CA GLY A 13 -6.85 31.36 -2.32
C GLY A 13 -6.87 31.79 -0.84
N LYS A 14 -5.88 31.41 -0.03
CA LYS A 14 -5.71 31.96 1.32
C LYS A 14 -5.17 33.39 1.24
N SER A 15 -5.93 34.34 1.77
CA SER A 15 -5.50 35.73 1.90
C SER A 15 -4.37 35.87 2.94
N GLY A 16 -3.44 36.81 2.72
CA GLY A 16 -2.38 37.14 3.67
C GLY A 16 -1.03 36.46 3.40
N ILE A 17 -0.94 35.62 2.37
CA ILE A 17 0.32 35.07 1.87
C ILE A 17 0.83 36.01 0.77
N GLY A 18 1.92 36.74 1.02
CA GLY A 18 2.53 37.63 0.02
C GLY A 18 3.57 36.94 -0.86
N GLU A 19 4.26 35.93 -0.33
CA GLU A 19 5.30 35.18 -1.02
C GLU A 19 5.25 33.70 -0.62
N LEU A 20 5.49 32.81 -1.59
CA LEU A 20 5.55 31.38 -1.40
C LEU A 20 6.87 30.85 -1.98
N VAL A 21 7.65 30.18 -1.12
CA VAL A 21 8.88 29.49 -1.53
C VAL A 21 8.59 28.00 -1.67
N LEU A 22 8.57 27.51 -2.90
CA LEU A 22 8.42 26.09 -3.21
C LEU A 22 9.80 25.43 -3.24
N LEU A 23 10.08 24.61 -2.23
CA LEU A 23 11.34 23.89 -2.09
C LEU A 23 11.16 22.40 -2.44
N HIS A 24 12.03 21.89 -3.31
CA HIS A 24 12.22 20.46 -3.52
C HIS A 24 13.65 20.06 -3.13
N VAL A 25 13.79 18.94 -2.43
CA VAL A 25 15.09 18.40 -1.99
C VAL A 25 15.33 17.05 -2.65
N ILE A 26 16.36 16.98 -3.50
CA ILE A 26 16.86 15.75 -4.10
C ILE A 26 17.68 15.01 -3.04
N THR A 27 17.29 13.76 -2.75
CA THR A 27 17.84 12.99 -1.61
C THR A 27 18.97 12.04 -1.99
N ARG A 28 18.99 11.58 -3.24
CA ARG A 28 19.94 10.61 -3.77
C ARG A 28 20.17 10.86 -5.26
N ALA A 29 21.40 10.57 -5.69
CA ALA A 29 21.79 10.38 -7.07
C ALA A 29 23.05 9.49 -7.04
N GLU A 30 23.05 8.41 -7.80
CA GLU A 30 24.15 7.44 -7.89
C GLU A 30 25.24 7.94 -8.83
N ASP A 31 24.85 8.69 -9.86
CA ASP A 31 25.77 9.31 -10.81
C ASP A 31 25.32 10.71 -11.27
N ARG A 32 26.12 11.30 -12.16
CA ARG A 32 25.89 12.64 -12.69
C ARG A 32 24.68 12.71 -13.62
N GLU A 33 24.44 11.67 -14.41
CA GLU A 33 23.33 11.64 -15.36
C GLU A 33 22.00 11.56 -14.60
N GLU A 34 21.90 10.67 -13.61
CA GLU A 34 20.75 10.57 -12.72
C GLU A 34 20.50 11.89 -11.97
N LEU A 35 21.56 12.56 -11.50
CA LEU A 35 21.44 13.86 -10.87
C LEU A 35 20.89 14.91 -11.84
N GLU A 36 21.40 14.98 -13.08
CA GLU A 36 20.95 15.93 -14.09
C GLU A 36 19.48 15.67 -14.48
N GLN A 37 19.08 14.42 -14.66
CA GLN A 37 17.69 14.02 -14.91
C GLN A 37 16.78 14.36 -13.72
N GLY A 38 17.22 14.06 -12.50
CA GLY A 38 16.50 14.38 -11.27
C GLY A 38 16.29 15.88 -11.10
N ILE A 39 17.30 16.70 -11.42
CA ILE A 39 17.20 18.16 -11.42
C ILE A 39 16.17 18.63 -12.45
N GLN A 40 16.25 18.15 -13.69
CA GLN A 40 15.33 18.54 -14.76
C GLN A 40 13.87 18.18 -14.42
N GLY A 41 13.63 16.95 -13.96
CA GLY A 41 12.30 16.47 -13.57
C GLY A 41 11.73 17.25 -12.38
N ALA A 42 12.52 17.43 -11.33
CA ALA A 42 12.10 18.18 -10.14
C ALA A 42 11.81 19.65 -10.47
N TYR A 43 12.63 20.28 -11.32
CA TYR A 43 12.42 21.66 -11.73
C TYR A 43 11.15 21.81 -12.58
N ALA A 44 10.90 20.89 -13.52
CA ALA A 44 9.66 20.88 -14.30
C ALA A 44 8.42 20.74 -13.40
N GLN A 45 8.46 19.84 -12.41
CA GLN A 45 7.37 19.67 -11.45
C GLN A 45 7.17 20.93 -10.60
N LEU A 46 8.24 21.54 -10.09
CA LEU A 46 8.15 22.80 -9.34
C LEU A 46 7.56 23.94 -10.17
N GLN A 47 7.93 24.04 -11.45
CA GLN A 47 7.34 25.04 -12.36
C GLN A 47 5.86 24.82 -12.59
N TYR A 48 5.44 23.57 -12.79
CA TYR A 48 4.02 23.22 -12.89
C TYR A 48 3.26 23.63 -11.64
N LEU A 49 3.75 23.26 -10.45
CA LEU A 49 3.12 23.60 -9.17
C LEU A 49 3.13 25.10 -8.88
N GLY A 50 4.19 25.82 -9.25
CA GLY A 50 4.24 27.27 -9.09
C GLY A 50 3.14 27.96 -9.89
N ARG A 51 2.90 27.50 -11.14
CA ARG A 51 1.83 28.04 -11.99
C ARG A 51 0.42 27.73 -11.46
N THR A 52 0.21 26.62 -10.77
CA THR A 52 -1.13 26.26 -10.26
C THR A 52 -1.55 27.11 -9.06
N VAL A 53 -0.59 27.66 -8.30
CA VAL A 53 -0.86 28.54 -7.15
C VAL A 53 -0.67 30.02 -7.41
N ASP A 54 0.02 30.39 -8.48
CA ASP A 54 0.13 31.78 -8.90
C ASP A 54 -1.25 32.28 -9.34
N ASP A 55 -1.90 33.04 -8.46
CA ASP A 55 -3.17 33.71 -8.72
C ASP A 55 -2.99 35.21 -9.04
N GLY A 56 -1.75 35.62 -9.35
CA GLY A 56 -1.36 37.01 -9.61
C GLY A 56 -1.20 37.86 -8.35
N ARG A 57 -1.48 37.32 -7.15
CA ARG A 57 -1.34 38.04 -5.87
C ARG A 57 -0.16 37.53 -5.03
N ILE A 58 0.20 36.26 -5.21
CA ILE A 58 1.28 35.61 -4.45
C ILE A 58 2.54 35.56 -5.30
N ARG A 59 3.66 36.10 -4.80
CA ARG A 59 4.96 35.92 -5.45
C ARG A 59 5.46 34.49 -5.22
N VAL A 60 5.66 33.71 -6.28
CA VAL A 60 6.18 32.34 -6.16
C VAL A 60 7.67 32.27 -6.50
N ARG A 61 8.47 31.63 -5.64
CA ARG A 61 9.88 31.32 -5.88
C ARG A 61 10.12 29.82 -5.81
N LEU A 62 10.95 29.31 -6.71
CA LEU A 62 11.27 27.89 -6.81
C LEU A 62 12.70 27.66 -6.32
N LEU A 63 12.89 26.73 -5.39
CA LEU A 63 14.19 26.33 -4.88
C LEU A 63 14.38 24.83 -5.03
N LEU A 64 15.55 24.47 -5.55
CA LEU A 64 16.04 23.10 -5.61
C LEU A 64 17.26 22.99 -4.72
N ARG A 65 17.30 21.96 -3.88
CA ARG A 65 18.46 21.62 -3.04
C ARG A 65 18.77 20.14 -3.13
N PHE A 66 20.02 19.78 -2.86
CA PHE A 66 20.46 18.39 -2.74
C PHE A 66 20.86 18.13 -1.28
N GLY A 67 20.41 17.02 -0.71
CA GLY A 67 20.79 16.61 0.63
C GLY A 67 19.65 16.01 1.44
N ARG A 68 19.76 16.09 2.77
CA ARG A 68 18.76 15.54 3.69
C ARG A 68 17.54 16.47 3.78
N PRO A 69 16.32 16.00 3.50
CA PRO A 69 15.13 16.87 3.41
C PRO A 69 14.93 17.78 4.61
N ALA A 70 14.88 17.22 5.83
CA ALA A 70 14.60 18.02 7.02
C ALA A 70 15.69 19.07 7.32
N GLU A 71 16.96 18.73 7.09
CA GLU A 71 18.08 19.65 7.27
C GLU A 71 18.01 20.80 6.26
N MET A 72 17.77 20.49 4.98
CA MET A 72 17.61 21.49 3.92
C MET A 72 16.39 22.38 4.13
N ILE A 73 15.24 21.82 4.52
CA ILE A 73 14.03 22.59 4.83
C ILE A 73 14.30 23.59 5.96
N CYS A 74 14.92 23.14 7.06
CA CYS A 74 15.22 24.03 8.19
C CYS A 74 16.24 25.10 7.81
N ALA A 75 17.26 24.77 7.02
CA ALA A 75 18.27 25.73 6.57
C ALA A 75 17.67 26.78 5.64
N MET A 76 16.90 26.36 4.64
CA MET A 76 16.26 27.26 3.68
C MET A 76 15.22 28.15 4.34
N ALA A 77 14.50 27.66 5.34
CA ALA A 77 13.56 28.50 6.09
C ALA A 77 14.25 29.71 6.75
N VAL A 78 15.49 29.53 7.23
CA VAL A 78 16.29 30.61 7.80
C VAL A 78 16.88 31.50 6.71
N GLU A 79 17.49 30.91 5.67
CA GLU A 79 18.15 31.64 4.57
C GLU A 79 17.16 32.51 3.80
N GLU A 80 15.98 31.98 3.52
CA GLU A 80 14.90 32.68 2.80
C GLU A 80 14.01 33.51 3.71
N GLN A 81 14.30 33.54 5.02
CA GLN A 81 13.59 34.33 6.02
C GLN A 81 12.06 34.10 6.00
N VAL A 82 11.63 32.87 5.76
CA VAL A 82 10.20 32.54 5.71
C VAL A 82 9.59 32.63 7.11
N THR A 83 8.33 33.05 7.19
CA THR A 83 7.61 33.22 8.47
C THR A 83 6.87 31.96 8.90
N LEU A 84 6.66 31.01 8.00
CA LEU A 84 5.96 29.76 8.23
C LEU A 84 6.49 28.67 7.29
N ILE A 85 6.78 27.49 7.83
CA ILE A 85 7.02 26.28 7.05
C ILE A 85 5.71 25.51 6.97
N VAL A 86 5.28 25.19 5.75
CA VAL A 86 4.08 24.37 5.52
C VAL A 86 4.49 23.08 4.82
N LEU A 87 4.08 21.94 5.37
CA LEU A 87 4.31 20.62 4.78
C LEU A 87 3.20 19.64 5.16
N PRO A 88 2.87 18.67 4.29
CA PRO A 88 1.94 17.62 4.65
C PRO A 88 2.51 16.75 5.78
N ARG A 89 1.61 16.20 6.60
CA ARG A 89 1.94 15.23 7.67
C ARG A 89 2.67 13.99 7.13
N PHE A 90 2.41 13.60 5.88
CA PHE A 90 2.98 12.41 5.24
C PHE A 90 3.64 12.70 3.89
N GLY A 91 4.76 12.04 3.63
CA GLY A 91 5.43 12.00 2.33
C GLY A 91 4.87 10.93 1.38
N ALA A 92 5.55 10.71 0.24
CA ALA A 92 5.10 9.85 -0.86
C ALA A 92 4.85 8.37 -0.48
N SER A 93 5.53 7.86 0.55
CA SER A 93 5.44 6.46 0.98
C SER A 93 4.90 6.30 2.41
N ASP A 94 4.78 7.40 3.15
CA ASP A 94 4.45 7.35 4.58
C ASP A 94 2.94 7.27 4.83
N PHE A 95 2.10 7.74 3.90
CA PHE A 95 0.64 7.65 4.03
C PHE A 95 0.11 6.21 3.90
N ILE A 96 0.93 5.33 3.32
CA ILE A 96 0.63 3.92 3.13
C ILE A 96 0.93 3.12 4.41
N LYS A 97 1.79 3.64 5.28
CA LYS A 97 2.22 2.98 6.52
C LYS A 97 1.31 3.38 7.69
N SER A 98 1.29 2.57 8.74
CA SER A 98 0.55 2.84 9.99
C SER A 98 1.21 3.93 10.86
N LEU A 99 1.97 4.85 10.26
CA LEU A 99 2.71 5.88 10.98
C LEU A 99 1.79 7.04 11.37
N PRO A 100 1.96 7.62 12.56
CA PRO A 100 1.29 8.86 12.89
C PRO A 100 1.90 10.02 12.11
N ILE A 101 3.18 10.10 11.77
CA ILE A 101 3.71 11.25 11.01
C ILE A 101 4.89 10.79 10.17
N GLY A 102 5.01 11.33 8.96
CA GLY A 102 6.11 11.02 8.06
C GLY A 102 7.45 11.48 8.63
N SER A 103 8.52 10.76 8.33
CA SER A 103 9.86 10.98 8.92
C SER A 103 10.37 12.41 8.73
N THR A 104 10.21 12.95 7.51
CA THR A 104 10.61 14.33 7.20
C THR A 104 9.77 15.34 7.98
N ALA A 105 8.46 15.15 8.05
CA ALA A 105 7.56 16.04 8.77
C ALA A 105 7.84 16.06 10.28
N PHE A 106 8.11 14.88 10.86
CA PHE A 106 8.53 14.74 12.25
C PHE A 106 9.83 15.48 12.54
N ASP A 107 10.86 15.26 11.71
CA ASP A 107 12.17 15.87 11.89
C ASP A 107 12.13 17.40 11.73
N VAL A 108 11.37 17.92 10.75
CA VAL A 108 11.17 19.37 10.59
C VAL A 108 10.45 19.94 11.81
N ALA A 109 9.35 19.33 12.25
CA ALA A 109 8.61 19.79 13.43
C ALA A 109 9.48 19.80 14.69
N LYS A 110 10.43 18.88 14.81
CA LYS A 110 11.37 18.79 15.94
C LYS A 110 12.51 19.82 15.88
N LYS A 111 13.00 20.16 14.68
CA LYS A 111 14.26 20.90 14.49
C LYS A 111 14.07 22.36 14.05
N ALA A 112 12.94 22.70 13.43
CA ALA A 112 12.73 24.02 12.86
C ALA A 112 12.71 25.12 13.93
N LYS A 113 13.36 26.25 13.61
CA LYS A 113 13.27 27.49 14.40
C LYS A 113 12.13 28.41 13.94
N THR A 114 11.64 28.17 12.73
CA THR A 114 10.49 28.85 12.13
C THR A 114 9.21 28.07 12.48
N PRO A 115 8.07 28.75 12.75
CA PRO A 115 6.79 28.07 12.95
C PRO A 115 6.49 27.04 11.85
N VAL A 116 5.93 25.89 12.24
CA VAL A 116 5.60 24.77 11.34
C VAL A 116 4.10 24.52 11.35
N CYS A 117 3.48 24.53 10.18
CA CYS A 117 2.10 24.10 9.97
C CYS A 117 2.09 22.75 9.25
N LEU A 118 1.61 21.72 9.94
CA LEU A 118 1.39 20.39 9.36
C LEU A 118 0.01 20.31 8.73
N LEU A 119 -0.03 20.02 7.44
CA LEU A 119 -1.28 19.82 6.71
C LEU A 119 -1.75 18.38 6.81
N TYR A 120 -3.05 18.22 7.01
CA TYR A 120 -3.76 16.94 7.05
C TYR A 120 -4.67 16.87 5.81
N PRO A 121 -4.12 16.68 4.60
CA PRO A 121 -4.96 16.52 3.43
C PRO A 121 -5.84 15.27 3.60
N ASP A 122 -7.07 15.33 3.09
CA ASP A 122 -7.94 14.16 2.98
C ASP A 122 -7.36 13.25 1.88
N ILE A 123 -6.49 12.32 2.28
CA ILE A 123 -5.85 11.39 1.35
C ILE A 123 -6.83 10.25 1.10
N ARG A 124 -7.53 10.32 -0.02
CA ARG A 124 -8.25 9.16 -0.57
C ARG A 124 -7.26 8.31 -1.34
N LEU A 125 -6.99 7.12 -0.81
CA LEU A 125 -6.18 6.12 -1.48
C LEU A 125 -6.99 5.50 -2.61
N GLU A 126 -6.38 5.40 -3.77
CA GLU A 126 -6.90 4.54 -4.82
C GLU A 126 -6.69 3.09 -4.38
N VAL A 127 -7.81 2.39 -4.20
CA VAL A 127 -7.84 0.98 -3.84
C VAL A 127 -8.55 0.23 -4.96
N ILE A 128 -7.82 -0.61 -5.67
CA ILE A 128 -8.33 -1.43 -6.78
C ILE A 128 -8.24 -2.89 -6.36
N THR A 129 -9.29 -3.66 -6.62
CA THR A 129 -9.29 -5.11 -6.39
C THR A 129 -9.55 -5.82 -7.70
N ARG A 130 -8.73 -6.82 -8.02
CA ARG A 130 -8.86 -7.60 -9.26
C ARG A 130 -8.10 -8.92 -9.18
N GLU A 131 -8.41 -9.80 -10.11
CA GLU A 131 -7.56 -10.96 -10.42
C GLU A 131 -6.24 -10.49 -11.05
N LEU A 132 -5.15 -11.18 -10.74
CA LEU A 132 -3.83 -10.94 -11.30
C LEU A 132 -3.72 -11.65 -12.65
N ASP A 133 -3.06 -10.99 -13.60
CA ASP A 133 -2.62 -11.63 -14.83
C ASP A 133 -1.35 -12.46 -14.60
N GLU A 134 -1.05 -13.41 -15.50
CA GLU A 134 0.15 -14.28 -15.41
C GLU A 134 1.45 -13.49 -15.18
N ALA A 135 1.61 -12.34 -15.85
CA ALA A 135 2.78 -11.48 -15.72
C ALA A 135 2.96 -10.88 -14.31
N GLU A 136 1.93 -10.91 -13.47
CA GLU A 136 1.90 -10.30 -12.14
C GLU A 136 2.10 -11.32 -11.01
N PHE A 137 2.15 -12.62 -11.31
CA PHE A 137 2.43 -13.68 -10.33
C PHE A 137 3.73 -13.46 -9.55
N PRO A 138 4.81 -12.91 -10.14
CA PRO A 138 5.99 -12.53 -9.37
C PRO A 138 5.70 -11.54 -8.23
N LEU A 139 4.74 -10.62 -8.39
CA LEU A 139 4.35 -9.68 -7.33
C LEU A 139 3.70 -10.41 -6.15
N ALA A 140 2.85 -11.40 -6.42
CA ALA A 140 2.26 -12.23 -5.37
C ALA A 140 3.33 -13.04 -4.61
N ARG A 141 4.33 -13.54 -5.33
CA ARG A 141 5.49 -14.20 -4.71
C ARG A 141 6.28 -13.27 -3.80
N GLU A 142 6.45 -12.01 -4.15
CA GLU A 142 7.12 -11.02 -3.28
C GLU A 142 6.33 -10.81 -1.97
N VAL A 143 5.01 -10.75 -2.05
CA VAL A 143 4.13 -10.66 -0.87
C VAL A 143 4.25 -11.91 0.02
N TRP A 144 4.36 -13.10 -0.58
CA TRP A 144 4.54 -14.37 0.15
C TRP A 144 5.99 -14.73 0.49
N LEU A 145 7.00 -13.94 0.09
CA LEU A 145 8.41 -14.28 0.29
C LEU A 145 8.74 -14.57 1.77
N HIS A 146 8.08 -13.83 2.66
CA HIS A 146 8.20 -13.97 4.12
C HIS A 146 7.13 -14.89 4.74
N TYR A 147 6.21 -15.43 3.93
CA TYR A 147 5.11 -16.30 4.35
C TYR A 147 5.19 -17.66 3.65
N HIS A 148 5.94 -18.59 4.25
CA HIS A 148 6.08 -19.99 3.81
C HIS A 148 6.61 -20.20 2.38
N GLN A 149 7.28 -19.20 1.78
CA GLN A 149 7.91 -19.29 0.45
C GLN A 149 6.98 -19.82 -0.65
N GLN A 150 5.68 -19.49 -0.55
CA GLN A 150 4.69 -20.01 -1.49
C GLN A 150 4.93 -19.45 -2.90
N THR A 151 4.71 -20.30 -3.90
CA THR A 151 4.71 -19.91 -5.31
C THR A 151 3.33 -20.19 -5.92
N GLY A 152 2.93 -19.35 -6.88
CA GLY A 152 1.73 -19.53 -7.68
C GLY A 152 2.05 -20.15 -9.04
N ASP A 153 1.18 -21.01 -9.53
CA ASP A 153 1.23 -21.58 -10.89
C ASP A 153 0.07 -21.00 -11.72
N PRO A 154 0.32 -20.18 -12.75
CA PRO A 154 -0.74 -19.54 -13.55
C PRO A 154 -1.63 -20.54 -14.29
N ALA A 155 -1.22 -21.81 -14.45
CA ALA A 155 -2.04 -22.83 -15.08
C ALA A 155 -3.15 -23.37 -14.15
N THR A 156 -2.96 -23.27 -12.84
CA THR A 156 -3.85 -23.89 -11.83
C THR A 156 -4.35 -22.91 -10.78
N ASP A 157 -3.65 -21.81 -10.57
CA ASP A 157 -3.95 -20.83 -9.53
C ASP A 157 -4.62 -19.60 -10.11
N ARG A 158 -5.67 -19.14 -9.41
CA ARG A 158 -6.26 -17.82 -9.59
C ARG A 158 -5.90 -16.97 -8.38
N ILE A 159 -5.21 -15.85 -8.60
CA ILE A 159 -4.76 -14.97 -7.52
C ILE A 159 -5.49 -13.66 -7.61
N PHE A 160 -6.11 -13.25 -6.52
CA PHE A 160 -6.80 -11.97 -6.38
C PHE A 160 -5.94 -11.04 -5.52
N GLY A 161 -5.87 -9.78 -5.93
CA GLY A 161 -5.03 -8.77 -5.32
C GLY A 161 -5.80 -7.50 -4.99
N VAL A 162 -5.50 -6.91 -3.83
CA VAL A 162 -5.86 -5.53 -3.50
C VAL A 162 -4.63 -4.67 -3.73
N PHE A 163 -4.75 -3.76 -4.69
CA PHE A 163 -3.74 -2.77 -5.02
C PHE A 163 -4.10 -1.45 -4.34
N VAL A 164 -3.14 -0.87 -3.62
CA VAL A 164 -3.25 0.44 -2.97
C VAL A 164 -2.22 1.34 -3.61
N GLU A 165 -2.66 2.36 -4.35
CA GLU A 165 -1.77 3.22 -5.15
C GLU A 165 -0.86 2.42 -6.09
N GLY A 166 -1.40 1.36 -6.70
CA GLY A 166 -0.66 0.45 -7.58
C GLY A 166 0.24 -0.56 -6.86
N MET A 167 0.42 -0.48 -5.54
CA MET A 167 1.18 -1.47 -4.76
C MET A 167 0.28 -2.64 -4.35
N LEU A 168 0.70 -3.87 -4.64
CA LEU A 168 -0.02 -5.07 -4.22
C LEU A 168 0.08 -5.25 -2.70
N ALA A 169 -1.00 -4.93 -1.99
CA ALA A 169 -1.04 -4.83 -0.53
C ALA A 169 -1.59 -6.10 0.15
N CYS A 170 -2.49 -6.81 -0.54
CA CYS A 170 -3.13 -8.01 -0.05
C CYS A 170 -3.36 -8.98 -1.20
N VAL A 171 -3.21 -10.27 -0.94
CA VAL A 171 -3.47 -11.35 -1.90
C VAL A 171 -4.35 -12.42 -1.27
N ALA A 172 -5.10 -13.13 -2.11
CA ALA A 172 -5.72 -14.42 -1.80
C ALA A 172 -5.66 -15.31 -3.04
N ARG A 173 -5.47 -16.60 -2.84
CA ARG A 173 -5.34 -17.56 -3.95
C ARG A 173 -6.44 -18.60 -3.88
N CYS A 174 -7.00 -18.91 -5.04
CA CYS A 174 -7.83 -20.08 -5.28
C CYS A 174 -7.05 -21.04 -6.19
N ARG A 175 -6.62 -22.16 -5.65
CA ARG A 175 -5.87 -23.21 -6.36
C ARG A 175 -6.80 -24.29 -6.88
N ARG A 176 -6.66 -24.64 -8.16
CA ARG A 176 -7.32 -25.78 -8.76
C ARG A 176 -6.57 -27.06 -8.44
N HIS A 177 -7.29 -27.99 -7.83
CA HIS A 177 -6.91 -29.38 -7.71
C HIS A 177 -7.77 -30.25 -8.63
N PRO A 178 -7.35 -31.49 -8.95
CA PRO A 178 -8.17 -32.41 -9.75
C PRO A 178 -9.54 -32.72 -9.14
N ASP A 179 -9.67 -32.65 -7.81
CA ASP A 179 -10.86 -33.04 -7.03
C ASP A 179 -11.45 -31.89 -6.19
N GLY A 180 -11.05 -30.63 -6.42
CA GLY A 180 -11.64 -29.49 -5.74
C GLY A 180 -10.92 -28.16 -5.95
N LEU A 181 -11.47 -27.10 -5.36
CA LEU A 181 -10.83 -25.80 -5.26
C LEU A 181 -10.37 -25.54 -3.84
N GLU A 182 -9.15 -25.05 -3.69
CA GLU A 182 -8.60 -24.71 -2.39
C GLU A 182 -8.34 -23.21 -2.29
N VAL A 183 -8.85 -22.57 -1.23
CA VAL A 183 -8.50 -21.19 -0.88
C VAL A 183 -7.34 -21.21 0.10
N ASP A 184 -6.24 -20.58 -0.29
CA ASP A 184 -5.07 -20.42 0.56
C ASP A 184 -4.32 -19.11 0.25
N GLY A 185 -3.19 -18.90 0.92
CA GLY A 185 -2.34 -17.73 0.65
C GLY A 185 -2.99 -16.38 0.93
N VAL A 186 -4.05 -16.33 1.74
CA VAL A 186 -4.71 -15.07 2.15
C VAL A 186 -3.76 -14.29 3.06
N PHE A 187 -3.18 -13.22 2.54
CA PHE A 187 -2.14 -12.48 3.25
C PHE A 187 -2.22 -10.98 2.96
N THR A 188 -2.08 -10.17 4.00
CA THR A 188 -1.96 -8.71 3.92
C THR A 188 -0.61 -8.28 4.48
N LEU A 189 0.12 -7.47 3.72
CA LEU A 189 1.37 -6.84 4.17
C LEU A 189 1.15 -6.07 5.48
N ASP A 190 2.12 -6.13 6.39
CA ASP A 190 2.00 -5.60 7.76
C ASP A 190 1.55 -4.13 7.81
N ASP A 191 2.12 -3.29 6.96
CA ASP A 191 1.79 -1.85 6.86
C ASP A 191 0.33 -1.58 6.45
N PHE A 192 -0.35 -2.58 5.88
CA PHE A 192 -1.70 -2.50 5.32
C PHE A 192 -2.75 -3.27 6.14
N ARG A 193 -2.34 -3.95 7.21
CA ARG A 193 -3.26 -4.69 8.10
C ARG A 193 -4.21 -3.74 8.84
N GLY A 194 -5.35 -4.29 9.29
CA GLY A 194 -6.37 -3.54 10.02
C GLY A 194 -7.25 -2.62 9.16
N ARG A 195 -7.06 -2.61 7.82
CA ARG A 195 -7.81 -1.74 6.89
C ARG A 195 -8.95 -2.44 6.15
N GLY A 196 -9.20 -3.71 6.46
CA GLY A 196 -10.27 -4.51 5.84
C GLY A 196 -9.92 -5.11 4.48
N TYR A 197 -8.68 -4.95 3.96
CA TYR A 197 -8.30 -5.50 2.66
C TYR A 197 -8.43 -7.02 2.54
N ALA A 198 -8.19 -7.76 3.63
CA ALA A 198 -8.46 -9.19 3.66
C ALA A 198 -9.95 -9.51 3.37
N ARG A 199 -10.88 -8.65 3.80
CA ARG A 199 -12.30 -8.83 3.43
C ARG A 199 -12.52 -8.57 1.95
N ILE A 200 -11.96 -7.46 1.44
CA ILE A 200 -12.13 -7.06 0.04
C ILE A 200 -11.60 -8.13 -0.92
N VAL A 201 -10.40 -8.68 -0.66
CA VAL A 201 -9.81 -9.71 -1.51
C VAL A 201 -10.59 -11.03 -1.43
N MET A 202 -11.11 -11.40 -0.25
CA MET A 202 -11.92 -12.59 -0.06
C MET A 202 -13.28 -12.47 -0.75
N THR A 203 -13.92 -11.31 -0.71
CA THR A 203 -15.14 -11.03 -1.48
C THR A 203 -14.89 -11.26 -2.97
N ALA A 204 -13.84 -10.66 -3.54
CA ALA A 204 -13.53 -10.82 -4.96
C ALA A 204 -13.24 -12.28 -5.34
N LEU A 205 -12.50 -13.01 -4.50
CA LEU A 205 -12.21 -14.43 -4.71
C LEU A 205 -13.48 -15.27 -4.68
N VAL A 206 -14.34 -15.09 -3.68
CA VAL A 206 -15.57 -15.88 -3.53
C VAL A 206 -16.57 -15.56 -4.65
N GLU A 207 -16.72 -14.30 -5.04
CA GLU A 207 -17.56 -13.92 -6.19
C GLU A 207 -17.08 -14.58 -7.50
N ALA A 208 -15.76 -14.71 -7.67
CA ALA A 208 -15.17 -15.26 -8.88
C ALA A 208 -15.07 -16.80 -8.90
N CYS A 209 -14.97 -17.45 -7.73
CA CYS A 209 -14.71 -18.90 -7.60
C CYS A 209 -15.84 -19.67 -6.90
N GLY A 210 -16.78 -19.01 -6.23
CA GLY A 210 -17.83 -19.61 -5.39
C GLY A 210 -18.93 -20.37 -6.13
N ASN A 211 -18.85 -20.46 -7.45
CA ASN A 211 -19.71 -21.33 -8.27
C ASN A 211 -19.37 -22.82 -8.13
N GLU A 212 -18.27 -23.15 -7.45
CA GLU A 212 -17.83 -24.50 -7.12
C GLU A 212 -17.54 -24.58 -5.61
N ASP A 213 -17.51 -25.80 -5.07
CA ASP A 213 -17.15 -25.99 -3.66
C ASP A 213 -15.72 -25.50 -3.40
N LEU A 214 -15.56 -24.65 -2.38
CA LEU A 214 -14.26 -24.14 -1.94
C LEU A 214 -13.87 -24.78 -0.61
N TYR A 215 -12.63 -25.22 -0.52
CA TYR A 215 -12.06 -25.83 0.69
C TYR A 215 -10.91 -24.98 1.21
N MET A 216 -10.69 -24.96 2.52
CA MET A 216 -9.51 -24.32 3.09
C MET A 216 -9.13 -24.89 4.44
N HIS A 217 -7.90 -24.61 4.85
CA HIS A 217 -7.43 -24.80 6.21
C HIS A 217 -7.29 -23.44 6.88
N SER A 218 -8.23 -23.10 7.77
CA SER A 218 -8.18 -21.87 8.54
C SER A 218 -7.41 -22.09 9.83
N THR A 219 -6.60 -21.13 10.28
CA THR A 219 -6.22 -21.10 11.70
C THR A 219 -7.48 -20.95 12.55
N THR A 220 -7.52 -21.54 13.74
CA THR A 220 -8.72 -21.51 14.60
C THR A 220 -9.19 -20.09 14.92
N GLU A 221 -8.28 -19.12 15.02
CA GLU A 221 -8.57 -17.70 15.25
C GLU A 221 -9.34 -17.04 14.09
N LEU A 222 -9.20 -17.56 12.86
CA LEU A 222 -9.83 -17.01 11.65
C LEU A 222 -11.12 -17.72 11.25
N VAL A 223 -11.56 -18.76 11.98
CA VAL A 223 -12.79 -19.51 11.68
C VAL A 223 -14.00 -18.58 11.60
N THR A 224 -14.17 -17.67 12.57
CA THR A 224 -15.27 -16.70 12.56
C THR A 224 -15.19 -15.73 11.39
N PHE A 225 -13.97 -15.37 10.95
CA PHE A 225 -13.77 -14.49 9.80
C PHE A 225 -14.20 -15.18 8.50
N TYR A 226 -13.73 -16.41 8.24
CA TYR A 226 -14.12 -17.13 7.02
C TYR A 226 -15.58 -17.59 7.02
N GLY A 227 -16.17 -17.79 8.20
CA GLY A 227 -17.62 -18.01 8.35
C GLY A 227 -18.48 -16.87 7.78
N GLN A 228 -17.95 -15.65 7.67
CA GLN A 228 -18.64 -14.52 7.00
C GLN A 228 -18.83 -14.75 5.49
N TYR A 229 -18.07 -15.68 4.91
CA TYR A 229 -18.13 -16.09 3.50
C TYR A 229 -18.72 -17.50 3.35
N GLU A 230 -19.52 -17.95 4.33
CA GLU A 230 -20.22 -19.24 4.33
C GLU A 230 -19.31 -20.47 4.36
N PHE A 231 -18.04 -20.29 4.72
CA PHE A 231 -17.20 -21.42 5.08
C PHE A 231 -17.66 -21.98 6.42
N VAL A 232 -17.98 -23.27 6.45
CA VAL A 232 -18.35 -24.00 7.66
C VAL A 232 -17.24 -24.99 8.03
N PRO A 233 -16.96 -25.19 9.34
CA PRO A 233 -16.05 -26.24 9.79
C PRO A 233 -16.48 -27.63 9.30
N ILE A 234 -15.54 -28.41 8.80
CA ILE A 234 -15.72 -29.81 8.40
C ILE A 234 -14.67 -30.70 9.05
N SER A 235 -14.90 -32.01 9.07
CA SER A 235 -13.88 -32.98 9.46
C SER A 235 -12.82 -33.15 8.36
N GLU A 236 -11.60 -33.56 8.72
CA GLU A 236 -10.55 -33.84 7.72
C GLU A 236 -10.94 -34.93 6.71
N SER A 237 -11.83 -35.86 7.09
CA SER A 237 -12.33 -36.91 6.18
C SER A 237 -13.23 -36.38 5.07
N GLU A 238 -13.74 -35.15 5.18
CA GLU A 238 -14.57 -34.50 4.17
C GLU A 238 -13.75 -33.68 3.17
N LEU A 239 -12.45 -33.53 3.38
CA LEU A 239 -11.56 -32.87 2.43
C LEU A 239 -11.34 -33.74 1.19
N PRO A 240 -11.25 -33.14 -0.01
CA PRO A 240 -10.74 -33.82 -1.19
C PRO A 240 -9.34 -34.38 -0.95
N ALA A 241 -9.05 -35.54 -1.56
CA ALA A 241 -7.86 -36.32 -1.26
C ALA A 241 -6.58 -35.55 -1.62
N THR A 242 -6.56 -34.82 -2.74
CA THR A 242 -5.37 -34.08 -3.15
C THR A 242 -5.14 -32.82 -2.32
N ILE A 243 -6.21 -32.16 -1.89
CA ILE A 243 -6.17 -31.01 -0.97
C ILE A 243 -5.63 -31.46 0.39
N LYS A 244 -6.15 -32.57 0.92
CA LYS A 244 -5.68 -33.15 2.19
C LYS A 244 -4.20 -33.52 2.13
N ALA A 245 -3.75 -34.19 1.06
CA ALA A 245 -2.36 -34.61 0.92
C ALA A 245 -1.38 -33.43 0.90
N ARG A 246 -1.76 -32.30 0.29
CA ARG A 246 -0.96 -31.07 0.28
C ARG A 246 -0.85 -30.48 1.69
N PHE A 247 -1.92 -30.53 2.46
CA PHE A 247 -1.93 -30.06 3.84
C PHE A 247 -1.05 -30.92 4.76
N ASP A 248 -1.13 -32.24 4.64
CA ASP A 248 -0.31 -33.18 5.41
C ASP A 248 1.20 -32.97 5.17
N PHE A 249 1.58 -32.67 3.92
CA PHE A 249 2.95 -32.29 3.57
C PHE A 249 3.40 -30.99 4.26
N ALA A 250 2.52 -29.98 4.28
CA ALA A 250 2.80 -28.69 4.93
C ALA A 250 2.80 -28.79 6.48
N MET A 251 2.04 -29.72 7.07
CA MET A 251 2.00 -29.99 8.51
C MET A 251 3.29 -30.61 9.06
N GLY A 252 4.04 -31.37 8.24
CA GLY A 252 5.38 -31.84 8.61
C GLY A 252 6.33 -30.69 9.00
N GLU A 253 6.07 -29.48 8.49
CA GLU A 253 6.80 -28.25 8.79
C GLU A 253 6.08 -27.32 9.80
N MET A 254 4.83 -27.63 10.19
CA MET A 254 3.94 -26.77 11.01
C MET A 254 3.36 -27.48 12.25
N GLN A 255 4.18 -28.33 12.89
CA GLN A 255 3.81 -29.03 14.13
C GLN A 255 3.33 -28.02 15.21
N GLY A 256 2.05 -28.08 15.60
CA GLY A 256 1.42 -27.19 16.59
C GLY A 256 0.51 -26.08 16.05
N SER A 257 0.27 -26.03 14.74
CA SER A 257 -0.70 -25.10 14.15
C SER A 257 -2.14 -25.60 14.37
N ASN A 258 -2.85 -25.00 15.32
CA ASN A 258 -4.29 -25.26 15.52
C ASN A 258 -5.07 -24.75 14.31
N VAL A 259 -5.28 -25.61 13.32
CA VAL A 259 -6.09 -25.31 12.13
C VAL A 259 -7.41 -26.09 12.12
N GLN A 260 -8.36 -25.58 11.36
CA GLN A 260 -9.69 -26.13 11.16
C GLN A 260 -9.94 -26.23 9.65
N PRO A 261 -10.12 -27.44 9.10
CA PRO A 261 -10.67 -27.62 7.76
C PRO A 261 -12.05 -26.96 7.66
N MET A 262 -12.28 -26.20 6.60
CA MET A 262 -13.55 -25.54 6.34
C MET A 262 -13.94 -25.72 4.88
N LYS A 263 -15.25 -25.77 4.63
CA LYS A 263 -15.85 -25.87 3.29
C LYS A 263 -16.88 -24.77 3.09
N ARG A 264 -16.87 -24.16 1.93
CA ARG A 264 -17.98 -23.38 1.39
C ARG A 264 -18.63 -24.17 0.26
N ALA A 265 -19.94 -24.33 0.30
CA ALA A 265 -20.68 -24.95 -0.79
C ALA A 265 -20.76 -24.01 -1.99
N ALA A 266 -20.87 -24.57 -3.20
CA ALA A 266 -21.15 -23.82 -4.41
C ALA A 266 -22.46 -23.02 -4.29
N ASP A 267 -22.51 -21.82 -4.87
CA ASP A 267 -23.73 -21.01 -4.92
C ASP A 267 -24.85 -21.75 -5.67
N PRO A 268 -26.05 -21.89 -5.08
CA PRO A 268 -27.20 -22.40 -5.80
C PRO A 268 -27.59 -21.36 -6.87
N ARG A 269 -27.27 -21.68 -8.13
CA ARG A 269 -27.71 -20.88 -9.30
C ARG A 269 -29.23 -20.78 -9.39
#